data_AF-A0AAD3VSB6-F1
#
_entry.id   AF-A0AAD3VSB6-F1
#
_cell.length_a   1.000
_cell.length_b   1.000
_cell.length_c   1.000
_cell.angle_alpha   90.00
_cell.angle_beta   90.00
_cell.angle_gamma   90.00
#
_symmetry.space_group_name_H-M   'P 1'
#
loop_
_entity.id
_entity.type
_entity.pdbx_description
1 polymer ?
#
loop_
_entity_poly.entity_id
_entity_poly.type
_entity_poly.pdbx_seq_one_letter_code
_entity_poly.pdbx_strand_id
1 'polypeptide(L)'
;MPVLLQASVVGDRENPVFETTAGLSGMYSVDAQWSGPLLSEIGAGPSSPAATYNGQGVKLGIVDTGVDVSVLVPGLVTEWIDVTEEGAVSLQGPFQISSSGTITFGGRTLNVSGIISKSGRLRAGTLDPASLPPGSPVRAFLTSGPLTVVAADTRLAGQYDTVFIDTNYDGSFATERGLERYRDSRAGVPVPQGTG
;
A
#
# COMPACT_ATOMS: atom_id res chain seq x y z
N MET A 1 0.88 12.60 -9.69
CA MET A 1 0.90 12.15 -8.28
C MET A 1 0.97 10.63 -8.28
N PRO A 2 2.05 10.00 -7.78
CA PRO A 2 2.11 8.54 -7.70
C PRO A 2 1.24 8.06 -6.55
N VAL A 3 0.42 7.05 -6.81
CA VAL A 3 -0.48 6.47 -5.82
C VAL A 3 0.05 5.09 -5.46
N LEU A 4 0.16 4.79 -4.16
CA LEU A 4 0.81 3.60 -3.62
C LEU A 4 -0.23 2.52 -3.27
N LEU A 5 -0.08 1.32 -3.82
CA LEU A 5 -0.95 0.17 -3.53
C LEU A 5 -0.24 -0.80 -2.56
N GLN A 6 -0.93 -1.24 -1.49
CA GLN A 6 -0.48 -2.34 -0.63
C GLN A 6 -1.49 -3.48 -0.65
N ALA A 7 -0.99 -4.71 -0.61
CA ALA A 7 -1.78 -5.92 -0.44
C ALA A 7 -1.27 -6.67 0.79
N SER A 8 -2.19 -7.02 1.70
CA SER A 8 -1.91 -7.68 2.97
C SER A 8 -2.63 -9.03 3.04
N VAL A 9 -2.00 -10.04 3.66
CA VAL A 9 -2.61 -11.35 3.94
C VAL A 9 -3.00 -11.36 5.42
N VAL A 10 -4.30 -11.50 5.72
CA VAL A 10 -4.82 -11.54 7.09
C VAL A 10 -5.45 -12.90 7.38
N GLY A 11 -5.17 -13.43 8.57
CA GLY A 11 -5.83 -14.58 9.17
C GLY A 11 -6.74 -14.10 10.30
N ASP A 12 -7.95 -14.65 10.32
CA ASP A 12 -9.14 -14.28 11.10
C ASP A 12 -8.93 -13.64 12.47
N ARG A 13 -9.65 -12.53 12.73
CA ARG A 13 -10.31 -12.28 14.02
C ARG A 13 -11.40 -11.20 13.99
N GLU A 14 -12.42 -11.48 14.78
CA GLU A 14 -13.77 -10.91 14.91
C GLU A 14 -13.91 -9.39 15.14
N ASN A 15 -15.02 -8.87 14.60
CA ASN A 15 -15.59 -7.50 14.60
C ASN A 15 -15.53 -6.71 15.93
N PRO A 16 -15.40 -5.38 15.80
CA PRO A 16 -16.59 -4.53 16.03
C PRO A 16 -16.86 -3.57 14.87
N VAL A 17 -18.16 -3.41 14.55
CA VAL A 17 -18.65 -2.51 13.50
C VAL A 17 -18.49 -1.05 13.94
N PHE A 18 -17.70 -0.27 13.20
CA PHE A 18 -17.70 1.18 13.24
C PHE A 18 -18.37 1.71 11.96
N GLU A 19 -19.53 2.35 12.11
CA GLU A 19 -20.13 3.12 11.01
C GLU A 19 -19.44 4.49 10.93
N THR A 20 -18.83 4.78 9.79
CA THR A 20 -18.34 6.13 9.45
C THR A 20 -18.84 6.53 8.08
N THR A 21 -19.68 7.56 8.03
CA THR A 21 -20.13 8.22 6.80
C THR A 21 -19.11 9.29 6.42
N ALA A 22 -18.24 9.00 5.44
CA ALA A 22 -17.36 9.99 4.83
C ALA A 22 -18.03 10.57 3.58
N GLY A 23 -18.79 11.66 3.77
CA GLY A 23 -19.24 12.50 2.66
C GLY A 23 -18.33 13.72 2.54
N LEU A 24 -17.88 13.99 1.31
CA LEU A 24 -17.16 15.19 0.82
C LEU A 24 -15.64 15.02 0.63
N SER A 25 -15.26 14.66 -0.59
CA SER A 25 -13.88 14.76 -1.09
C SER A 25 -13.53 16.23 -1.36
N GLY A 26 -12.82 16.85 -0.43
CA GLY A 26 -12.07 18.08 -0.65
C GLY A 26 -10.74 17.93 0.06
N MET A 27 -9.62 18.03 -0.65
CA MET A 27 -8.30 18.07 -0.03
C MET A 27 -8.22 19.33 0.85
N TYR A 28 -8.36 19.17 2.16
CA TYR A 28 -8.02 20.23 3.11
C TYR A 28 -6.51 20.19 3.34
N SER A 29 -5.74 20.92 2.54
CA SER A 29 -4.43 21.37 2.98
C SER A 29 -4.63 22.67 3.75
N VAL A 30 -4.21 22.72 5.02
CA VAL A 30 -4.10 24.00 5.73
C VAL A 30 -3.08 24.83 4.95
N ASP A 31 -3.50 25.95 4.39
CA ASP A 31 -2.60 26.90 3.74
C ASP A 31 -1.50 27.28 4.74
N ALA A 32 -0.24 27.16 4.32
CA ALA A 32 0.90 27.47 5.17
C ALA A 32 0.81 28.89 5.76
N GLN A 33 0.16 29.82 5.05
CA GLN A 33 -0.09 31.19 5.50
C GLN A 33 -1.08 31.28 6.68
N TRP A 34 -1.97 30.28 6.83
CA TRP A 34 -2.97 30.23 7.91
C TRP A 34 -2.43 29.55 9.16
N SER A 35 -1.36 28.74 9.03
CA SER A 35 -0.78 28.02 10.16
C SER A 35 -0.16 28.95 11.21
N GLY A 36 0.53 30.02 10.80
CA GLY A 36 1.19 30.95 11.74
C GLY A 36 0.23 31.65 12.73
N PRO A 37 -0.80 32.36 12.24
CA PRO A 37 -1.79 33.00 13.09
C PRO A 37 -2.55 32.01 13.98
N LEU A 38 -2.97 30.86 13.43
CA LEU A 38 -3.68 29.83 14.18
C LEU A 38 -2.81 29.18 15.26
N LEU A 39 -1.56 28.84 14.94
CA LEU A 39 -0.61 28.30 15.91
C LEU A 39 -0.32 29.32 17.01
N SER A 40 -0.27 30.61 16.68
CA SER A 40 -0.14 31.68 17.68
C SER A 40 -1.38 31.81 18.57
N GLU A 41 -2.58 31.66 18.00
CA GLU A 41 -3.85 31.72 18.74
C GLU A 41 -3.95 30.60 19.77
N ILE A 42 -3.51 29.39 19.44
CA ILE A 42 -3.47 28.26 20.37
C ILE A 42 -2.20 28.22 21.25
N GLY A 43 -1.35 29.24 21.17
CA GLY A 43 -0.11 29.34 21.97
C GLY A 43 1.01 28.38 21.55
N ALA A 44 0.90 27.72 20.40
CA ALA A 44 1.88 26.82 19.79
C ALA A 44 2.75 27.51 18.72
N GLY A 45 2.72 28.85 18.66
CA GLY A 45 3.47 29.62 17.68
C GLY A 45 5.00 29.58 17.87
N PRO A 46 5.77 30.19 16.95
CA PRO A 46 7.22 30.19 16.96
C PRO A 46 7.87 30.81 18.21
N SER A 47 7.14 31.66 18.92
CA SER A 47 7.56 32.30 20.18
C SER A 47 7.13 31.53 21.43
N SER A 48 6.52 30.35 21.27
CA SER A 48 6.10 29.53 22.41
C SER A 48 7.30 28.94 23.15
N PRO A 49 7.19 28.64 24.46
CA PRO A 49 8.20 27.88 25.19
C PRO A 49 8.47 26.49 24.59
N ALA A 50 7.54 25.99 23.76
CA ALA A 50 7.66 24.73 23.04
C ALA A 50 8.53 24.81 21.77
N ALA A 51 8.95 26.01 21.33
CA ALA A 51 9.68 26.22 20.08
C ALA A 51 11.04 25.49 20.02
N THR A 52 11.64 25.16 21.17
CA THR A 52 12.88 24.39 21.25
C THR A 52 12.65 22.86 21.27
N TYR A 53 11.40 22.41 21.34
CA TYR A 53 11.05 21.00 21.33
C TYR A 53 10.78 20.57 19.89
N ASN A 54 11.60 19.66 19.39
CA ASN A 54 11.55 19.16 18.02
C ASN A 54 10.80 17.81 17.89
N GLY A 55 10.12 17.36 18.95
CA GLY A 55 9.39 16.10 18.98
C GLY A 55 10.25 14.83 18.99
N GLN A 56 11.57 14.95 19.19
CA GLN A 56 12.45 13.78 19.28
C GLN A 56 12.02 12.83 20.41
N GLY A 57 11.95 11.53 20.09
CA GLY A 57 11.52 10.49 21.02
C GLY A 57 10.00 10.32 21.14
N VAL A 58 9.20 11.17 20.49
CA VAL A 58 7.73 11.06 20.46
C VAL A 58 7.29 10.36 19.17
N LYS A 59 6.32 9.46 19.28
CA LYS A 59 5.61 8.86 18.14
C LYS A 59 4.15 9.28 18.17
N LEU A 60 3.61 9.67 17.01
CA LEU A 60 2.21 10.03 16.85
C LEU A 60 1.52 8.94 16.03
N GLY A 61 0.42 8.42 16.56
CA GLY A 61 -0.50 7.55 15.81
C GLY A 61 -1.55 8.41 15.12
N ILE A 62 -1.68 8.28 13.81
CA ILE A 62 -2.72 8.95 13.02
C ILE A 62 -3.70 7.87 12.56
N VAL A 63 -4.98 8.06 12.88
CA VAL A 63 -6.08 7.22 12.39
C VAL A 63 -6.88 8.08 11.42
N ASP A 64 -6.73 7.78 10.14
CA ASP A 64 -7.34 8.49 9.02
C ASP A 64 -7.47 7.50 7.85
N THR A 65 -7.95 7.96 6.71
CA THR A 65 -8.02 7.26 5.43
C THR A 65 -6.65 6.93 4.80
N GLY A 66 -5.57 7.42 5.41
CA GLY A 66 -4.19 7.21 5.00
C GLY A 66 -3.43 8.53 4.82
N VAL A 67 -2.10 8.44 4.68
CA VAL A 67 -1.23 9.56 4.33
C VAL A 67 -0.41 9.26 3.07
N ASP A 68 -0.27 10.25 2.18
CA ASP A 68 0.67 10.13 1.07
C ASP A 68 2.10 10.34 1.57
N VAL A 69 2.85 9.25 1.69
CA VAL A 69 4.24 9.28 2.18
C VAL A 69 5.20 9.97 1.22
N SER A 70 4.83 10.15 -0.06
CA SER A 70 5.70 10.76 -1.08
C SER A 70 5.83 12.28 -0.92
N VAL A 71 4.87 12.92 -0.24
CA VAL A 71 4.89 14.36 0.04
C VAL A 71 5.45 14.70 1.43
N LEU A 72 5.80 13.68 2.22
CA LEU A 72 6.36 13.84 3.55
C LEU A 72 7.90 13.82 3.53
N VAL A 73 8.50 14.34 4.59
CA VAL A 73 9.93 14.20 4.83
C VAL A 73 10.26 12.70 4.91
N PRO A 74 11.24 12.20 4.12
CA PRO A 74 11.60 10.79 4.12
C PRO A 74 11.93 10.28 5.53
N GLY A 75 11.35 9.14 5.90
CA GLY A 75 11.56 8.51 7.20
C GLY A 75 10.68 9.04 8.35
N LEU A 76 9.80 10.01 8.09
CA LEU A 76 8.84 10.51 9.09
C LEU A 76 7.79 9.45 9.45
N VAL A 77 7.31 8.70 8.46
CA VAL A 77 6.41 7.57 8.68
C VAL A 77 7.23 6.31 8.92
N THR A 78 7.13 5.78 10.13
CA THR A 78 7.90 4.59 10.55
C THR A 78 7.11 3.29 10.48
N GLU A 79 5.79 3.38 10.53
CA GLU A 79 4.88 2.24 10.55
C GLU A 79 3.57 2.63 9.87
N TRP A 80 2.95 1.64 9.23
CA TRP A 80 1.64 1.75 8.61
C TRP A 80 0.87 0.48 8.89
N ILE A 81 -0.36 0.64 9.37
CA ILE A 81 -1.26 -0.47 9.66
C ILE A 81 -2.57 -0.14 8.96
N ASP A 82 -3.01 -1.05 8.10
CA ASP A 82 -4.34 -1.05 7.55
C ASP A 82 -5.26 -1.91 8.44
N VAL A 83 -6.41 -1.36 8.80
CA VAL A 83 -7.42 -2.00 9.66
C VAL A 83 -8.79 -2.12 8.98
N THR A 84 -8.92 -1.69 7.73
CA THR A 84 -10.20 -1.68 6.99
C THR A 84 -10.39 -2.90 6.09
N GLU A 85 -9.34 -3.70 5.90
CA GLU A 85 -9.27 -4.82 4.94
C GLU A 85 -9.49 -4.38 3.48
N GLU A 86 -9.43 -3.07 3.21
CA GLU A 86 -9.60 -2.53 1.87
C GLU A 86 -8.43 -2.96 0.99
N GLY A 87 -8.74 -3.46 -0.21
CA GLY A 87 -7.73 -3.99 -1.11
C GLY A 87 -7.08 -5.30 -0.62
N ALA A 88 -7.68 -6.00 0.36
CA ALA A 88 -7.26 -7.34 0.73
C ALA A 88 -7.35 -8.32 -0.45
N VAL A 89 -6.37 -9.22 -0.55
CA VAL A 89 -6.29 -10.20 -1.65
C VAL A 89 -6.24 -11.61 -1.08
N SER A 90 -7.24 -12.42 -1.43
CA SER A 90 -7.24 -13.85 -1.15
C SER A 90 -6.24 -14.58 -2.05
N LEU A 91 -5.18 -15.10 -1.45
CA LEU A 91 -4.11 -15.81 -2.14
C LEU A 91 -4.36 -17.31 -2.24
N GLN A 92 -4.28 -17.85 -3.45
CA GLN A 92 -4.36 -19.26 -3.79
C GLN A 92 -2.98 -19.89 -3.97
N GLY A 93 -2.95 -21.23 -4.06
CA GLY A 93 -1.74 -22.02 -4.25
C GLY A 93 -1.32 -22.76 -2.97
N PRO A 94 -0.04 -23.14 -2.84
CA PRO A 94 1.10 -22.68 -3.63
C PRO A 94 1.18 -23.26 -5.06
N PHE A 95 1.67 -22.45 -6.00
CA PHE A 95 1.98 -22.82 -7.38
C PHE A 95 3.48 -23.06 -7.54
N GLN A 96 3.84 -24.19 -8.14
CA GLN A 96 5.23 -24.52 -8.44
C GLN A 96 5.72 -23.68 -9.62
N ILE A 97 6.88 -23.02 -9.48
CA ILE A 97 7.52 -22.33 -10.60
C ILE A 97 8.05 -23.38 -11.58
N SER A 98 7.66 -23.26 -12.86
CA SER A 98 8.13 -24.15 -13.92
C SER A 98 9.61 -23.92 -14.24
N SER A 99 10.22 -24.84 -14.99
CA SER A 99 11.60 -24.66 -15.48
C SER A 99 11.77 -23.46 -16.41
N SER A 100 10.68 -22.98 -17.05
CA SER A 100 10.67 -21.78 -17.88
C SER A 100 10.39 -20.50 -17.08
N GLY A 101 10.32 -20.55 -15.75
CA GLY A 101 10.07 -19.38 -14.91
C GLY A 101 8.63 -18.88 -14.97
N THR A 102 7.66 -19.78 -15.12
CA THR A 102 6.24 -19.44 -15.22
C THR A 102 5.39 -20.15 -14.17
N ILE A 103 4.20 -19.59 -13.88
CA ILE A 103 3.12 -20.26 -13.14
C ILE A 103 1.81 -20.14 -13.92
N THR A 104 0.85 -21.04 -13.66
CA THR A 104 -0.50 -20.95 -14.23
C THR A 104 -1.50 -20.56 -13.14
N PHE A 105 -2.20 -19.45 -13.35
CA PHE A 105 -3.21 -18.93 -12.42
C PHE A 105 -4.37 -18.31 -13.20
N GLY A 106 -5.62 -18.61 -12.79
CA GLY A 106 -6.81 -18.09 -13.47
C GLY A 106 -6.90 -18.44 -14.97
N GLY A 107 -6.35 -19.60 -15.37
CA GLY A 107 -6.28 -20.01 -16.78
C GLY A 107 -5.25 -19.26 -17.63
N ARG A 108 -4.47 -18.35 -17.03
CA ARG A 108 -3.39 -17.59 -17.69
C ARG A 108 -2.03 -18.13 -17.28
N THR A 109 -1.07 -18.07 -18.19
CA THR A 109 0.35 -18.31 -17.88
C THR A 109 0.98 -16.97 -17.51
N LEU A 110 1.58 -16.90 -16.33
CA LEU A 110 2.25 -15.70 -15.81
C LEU A 110 3.76 -15.90 -15.88
N ASN A 111 4.48 -14.89 -16.37
CA ASN A 111 5.93 -14.88 -16.34
C ASN A 111 6.41 -14.35 -14.99
N VAL A 112 7.08 -15.20 -14.20
CA VAL A 112 7.58 -14.91 -12.86
C VAL A 112 9.09 -15.12 -12.75
N SER A 113 9.80 -15.14 -13.89
CA SER A 113 11.23 -15.45 -13.97
C SER A 113 12.13 -14.49 -13.18
N GLY A 114 11.67 -13.28 -12.88
CA GLY A 114 12.38 -12.30 -12.03
C GLY A 114 12.13 -12.46 -10.52
N ILE A 115 11.21 -13.33 -10.10
CA ILE A 115 10.81 -13.47 -8.70
C ILE A 115 11.66 -14.54 -8.00
N ILE A 116 12.36 -14.13 -6.95
CA ILE A 116 13.11 -15.04 -6.09
C ILE A 116 12.16 -15.70 -5.08
N SER A 117 12.14 -17.03 -5.02
CA SER A 117 11.41 -17.81 -4.01
C SER A 117 12.36 -18.80 -3.35
N LYS A 118 12.32 -18.88 -2.01
CA LYS A 118 13.13 -19.85 -1.26
C LYS A 118 12.56 -21.27 -1.33
N SER A 119 11.25 -21.42 -1.49
CA SER A 119 10.62 -22.74 -1.66
C SER A 119 10.46 -23.17 -3.13
N GLY A 120 10.75 -22.29 -4.09
CA GLY A 120 10.44 -22.52 -5.51
C GLY A 120 8.95 -22.49 -5.80
N ARG A 121 8.16 -21.89 -4.91
CA ARG A 121 6.70 -21.83 -4.99
C ARG A 121 6.19 -20.43 -4.70
N LEU A 122 5.12 -20.06 -5.40
CA LEU A 122 4.48 -18.76 -5.28
C LEU A 122 3.03 -18.91 -4.88
N ARG A 123 2.46 -17.88 -4.28
CA ARG A 123 1.00 -17.75 -4.14
C ARG A 123 0.51 -16.66 -5.08
N ALA A 124 -0.71 -16.80 -5.58
CA ALA A 124 -1.29 -15.83 -6.50
C ALA A 124 -2.75 -15.53 -6.15
N GLY A 125 -3.17 -14.30 -6.39
CA GLY A 125 -4.53 -13.84 -6.18
C GLY A 125 -4.87 -12.71 -7.14
N THR A 126 -6.08 -12.19 -7.01
CA THR A 126 -6.54 -11.04 -7.80
C THR A 126 -7.02 -9.94 -6.87
N LEU A 127 -6.55 -8.73 -7.10
CA LEU A 127 -7.12 -7.53 -6.49
C LEU A 127 -8.17 -6.96 -7.44
N ASP A 128 -9.41 -6.85 -6.97
CA ASP A 128 -10.46 -6.11 -7.67
C ASP A 128 -10.35 -4.62 -7.31
N PRO A 129 -10.00 -3.71 -8.24
CA PRO A 129 -9.97 -2.27 -7.95
C PRO A 129 -11.28 -1.71 -7.42
N ALA A 130 -12.42 -2.38 -7.68
CA ALA A 130 -13.71 -1.97 -7.13
C ALA A 130 -13.83 -2.18 -5.61
N SER A 131 -12.99 -3.02 -4.99
CA SER A 131 -12.93 -3.20 -3.54
C SER A 131 -12.24 -2.04 -2.82
N LEU A 132 -11.57 -1.15 -3.56
CA LEU A 132 -10.98 0.06 -3.01
C LEU A 132 -12.06 1.13 -2.73
N PRO A 133 -11.86 2.00 -1.72
CA PRO A 133 -12.80 3.06 -1.36
C PRO A 133 -13.31 3.85 -2.57
N PRO A 134 -14.64 4.10 -2.66
CA PRO A 134 -15.19 5.01 -3.64
C PRO A 134 -14.51 6.39 -3.55
N GLY A 135 -14.06 6.94 -4.69
CA GLY A 135 -13.36 8.22 -4.72
C GLY A 135 -11.86 8.15 -4.37
N SER A 136 -11.32 6.98 -4.04
CA SER A 136 -9.88 6.79 -3.93
C SER A 136 -9.20 7.15 -5.26
N PRO A 137 -8.16 8.01 -5.25
CA PRO A 137 -7.38 8.31 -6.45
C PRO A 137 -6.85 7.04 -7.11
N VAL A 138 -6.46 6.04 -6.30
CA VAL A 138 -5.96 4.74 -6.76
C VAL A 138 -6.95 4.07 -7.70
N ARG A 139 -8.22 4.02 -7.28
CA ARG A 139 -9.29 3.33 -8.01
C ARG A 139 -9.57 3.99 -9.36
N ALA A 140 -9.36 5.31 -9.46
CA ALA A 140 -9.52 6.03 -10.72
C ALA A 140 -8.36 5.81 -11.70
N PHE A 141 -7.16 5.44 -11.20
CA PHE A 141 -5.99 5.20 -12.05
C PHE A 141 -5.86 3.74 -12.50
N LEU A 142 -6.42 2.81 -11.74
CA LEU A 142 -6.46 1.41 -12.14
C LEU A 142 -7.49 1.20 -13.24
N THR A 143 -7.18 0.33 -14.19
CA THR A 143 -8.21 -0.14 -15.13
C THR A 143 -9.30 -0.86 -14.35
N SER A 144 -10.51 -0.94 -14.89
CA SER A 144 -11.62 -1.62 -14.23
C SER A 144 -11.42 -3.15 -14.07
N GLY A 145 -10.38 -3.72 -14.67
CA GLY A 145 -10.07 -5.14 -14.58
C GLY A 145 -9.29 -5.53 -13.32
N PRO A 146 -9.48 -6.77 -12.82
CA PRO A 146 -8.73 -7.26 -11.67
C PRO A 146 -7.23 -7.35 -11.95
N LEU A 147 -6.43 -6.85 -11.02
CA LEU A 147 -4.98 -6.93 -11.04
C LEU A 147 -4.53 -8.30 -10.55
N THR A 148 -3.54 -8.90 -11.20
CA THR A 148 -2.93 -10.13 -10.70
C THR A 148 -1.88 -9.79 -9.66
N VAL A 149 -1.92 -10.50 -8.53
CA VAL A 149 -0.98 -10.33 -7.42
C VAL A 149 -0.25 -11.65 -7.19
N VAL A 150 1.07 -11.58 -7.02
CA VAL A 150 1.92 -12.74 -6.73
C VAL A 150 2.69 -12.49 -5.45
N ALA A 151 2.65 -13.45 -4.53
CA ALA A 151 3.42 -13.41 -3.29
C ALA A 151 4.53 -14.45 -3.31
N ALA A 152 5.70 -14.04 -2.83
CA ALA A 152 6.92 -14.84 -2.77
C ALA A 152 7.48 -14.88 -1.35
N ASP A 153 8.18 -15.98 -1.06
CA ASP A 153 8.85 -16.25 0.21
C ASP A 153 10.35 -15.96 0.10
N THR A 154 10.70 -14.68 -0.06
CA THR A 154 12.04 -14.28 -0.47
C THR A 154 13.10 -14.48 0.61
N ARG A 155 12.72 -14.43 1.89
CA ARG A 155 13.63 -14.57 3.04
C ARG A 155 13.65 -15.98 3.60
N LEU A 156 12.48 -16.56 3.86
CA LEU A 156 12.33 -17.87 4.49
C LEU A 156 11.29 -18.72 3.76
N ALA A 157 11.64 -19.96 3.41
CA ALA A 157 10.75 -20.87 2.69
C ALA A 157 9.40 -21.06 3.43
N GLY A 158 8.29 -20.85 2.71
CA GLY A 158 6.93 -20.93 3.25
C GLY A 158 6.41 -19.65 3.92
N GLN A 159 7.27 -18.65 4.18
CA GLN A 159 6.87 -17.35 4.72
C GLN A 159 6.79 -16.32 3.59
N TYR A 160 5.59 -16.16 3.02
CA TYR A 160 5.33 -15.21 1.95
C TYR A 160 5.42 -13.78 2.49
N ASP A 161 6.44 -13.06 2.07
CA ASP A 161 6.88 -11.82 2.70
C ASP A 161 7.04 -10.65 1.74
N THR A 162 6.97 -10.94 0.44
CA THR A 162 7.12 -9.98 -0.65
C THR A 162 5.98 -10.19 -1.64
N VAL A 163 5.36 -9.10 -2.05
CA VAL A 163 4.23 -9.09 -2.98
C VAL A 163 4.59 -8.31 -4.24
N PHE A 164 4.18 -8.83 -5.38
CA PHE A 164 4.31 -8.21 -6.70
C PHE A 164 2.92 -8.02 -7.28
N ILE A 165 2.70 -6.90 -7.97
CA ILE A 165 1.40 -6.54 -8.54
C ILE A 165 1.64 -6.27 -10.02
N ASP A 166 0.89 -6.95 -10.88
CA ASP A 166 0.91 -6.76 -12.34
C ASP A 166 0.16 -5.46 -12.67
N THR A 167 0.86 -4.34 -12.59
CA THR A 167 0.25 -3.00 -12.70
C THR A 167 -0.05 -2.58 -14.14
N ASN A 168 0.61 -3.20 -15.10
CA ASN A 168 0.48 -2.92 -16.53
C ASN A 168 -0.35 -3.99 -17.28
N TYR A 169 -0.83 -5.03 -16.59
CA TYR A 169 -1.71 -6.10 -17.07
C TYR A 169 -1.11 -7.01 -18.16
N ASP A 170 0.22 -7.02 -18.30
CA ASP A 170 0.90 -7.81 -19.33
C ASP A 170 1.12 -9.29 -18.91
N GLY A 171 0.81 -9.64 -17.65
CA GLY A 171 1.00 -10.98 -17.10
C GLY A 171 2.47 -11.34 -16.84
N SER A 172 3.37 -10.36 -16.86
CA SER A 172 4.80 -10.52 -16.69
C SER A 172 5.31 -9.69 -15.50
N PHE A 173 5.83 -10.38 -14.50
CA PHE A 173 6.37 -9.76 -13.29
C PHE A 173 7.85 -9.35 -13.41
N ALA A 174 8.43 -9.39 -14.61
CA ALA A 174 9.85 -9.15 -14.83
C ALA A 174 10.29 -7.71 -14.47
N THR A 175 9.41 -6.74 -14.65
CA THR A 175 9.65 -5.32 -14.33
C THR A 175 9.07 -4.91 -12.98
N GLU A 176 8.29 -5.79 -12.35
CA GLU A 176 7.43 -5.38 -11.24
C GLU A 176 8.23 -5.40 -9.95
N ARG A 177 8.05 -4.32 -9.18
CA ARG A 177 8.80 -4.15 -7.93
C ARG A 177 8.14 -4.94 -6.82
N GLY A 178 8.93 -5.79 -6.16
CA GLY A 178 8.52 -6.49 -4.95
C GLY A 178 8.28 -5.52 -3.78
N LEU A 179 7.20 -5.75 -3.06
CA LEU A 179 6.76 -4.97 -1.90
C LEU A 179 6.77 -5.81 -0.65
N GLU A 180 7.48 -5.33 0.34
CA GLU A 180 7.42 -5.88 1.70
C GLU A 180 6.52 -5.01 2.58
N ARG A 181 6.33 -5.43 3.82
CA ARG A 181 5.69 -4.59 4.85
C ARG A 181 6.35 -3.21 4.89
N TYR A 182 5.54 -2.16 5.02
CA TYR A 182 6.05 -0.78 4.94
C TYR A 182 7.16 -0.51 5.96
N ARG A 183 7.05 -1.04 7.17
CA ARG A 183 8.08 -0.89 8.21
C ARG A 183 9.44 -1.50 7.83
N ASP A 184 9.45 -2.53 6.98
CA ASP A 184 10.64 -3.29 6.59
C ASP A 184 11.37 -2.57 5.43
N SER A 185 10.62 -2.12 4.42
CA SER A 185 11.21 -1.56 3.17
C SER A 185 11.00 -0.05 2.97
N ARG A 186 10.01 0.53 3.64
CA ARG A 186 9.51 1.91 3.42
C ARG A 186 9.23 2.23 1.95
N ALA A 187 8.87 1.19 1.19
CA ALA A 187 8.65 1.27 -0.23
C ALA A 187 7.16 1.16 -0.55
N GLY A 188 6.80 1.66 -1.72
CA GLY A 188 5.65 1.13 -2.43
C GLY A 188 5.75 1.32 -3.94
N VAL A 189 4.67 0.97 -4.66
CA VAL A 189 4.63 1.00 -6.13
C VAL A 189 3.83 2.20 -6.61
N PRO A 190 4.37 3.01 -7.53
CA PRO A 190 3.56 3.99 -8.24
C PRO A 190 2.58 3.26 -9.16
N VAL A 191 1.28 3.51 -9.01
CA VAL A 191 0.30 3.12 -10.01
C VAL A 191 0.47 4.06 -11.23
N PRO A 192 0.76 3.53 -12.45
CA PRO A 192 0.86 4.35 -13.65
C PRO A 192 -0.43 5.17 -13.83
N GLN A 193 -0.29 6.46 -14.13
CA GLN A 193 -1.45 7.27 -14.47
C GLN A 193 -1.98 6.77 -15.81
N GLY A 194 -3.13 6.09 -15.82
CA GLY A 194 -3.88 5.87 -17.05
C GLY A 194 -4.11 7.24 -17.69
N THR A 195 -3.59 7.45 -18.89
CA THR A 195 -4.03 8.55 -19.75
C THR A 195 -5.45 8.21 -20.17
N GLY A 196 -6.42 8.65 -19.36
CA GLY A 196 -7.81 8.74 -19.77
C GLY A 196 -7.97 9.70 -20.94
#